data_AF-A0A850S7K7-F1
#
_entry.id   AF-A0A850S7K7-F1
#
_cell.length_a   1.000
_cell.length_b   1.000
_cell.length_c   1.000
_cell.angle_alpha   90.00
_cell.angle_beta   90.00
_cell.angle_gamma   90.00
#
_symmetry.space_group_name_H-M   'P 1'
#
loop_
_entity.id
_entity.type
_entity.pdbx_description
1 polymer ?
#
loop_
_entity_poly.entity_id
_entity_poly.type
_entity_poly.pdbx_seq_one_letter_code
_entity_poly.pdbx_strand_id
1 'polypeptide(L)'
;MSALLKDRVWTMLSETSKKGVYPLHGNKLGLYRIPIEITEKADIASIQNDLRSSGFTMQTHADRIYVTYKWTEKGTDPVTGEELSAEPNITVEIVTGEVVDLIYQIRQLEYFGDPYWIRNYRQTADRHAKMVIDTIIRNTKIGDKMIAQYQKAEKLTLEQAIKKLEENTPLALKPKARSATAPPPAQAAAAPKPAPAMAAPQAPAAGGGDTTVSLSGSGTSYSKVEGPIDVKFKEKRQQAGKFKGIAVWGPYDAPGQLGIWGTNVCVDFDICVADGACIEACPVNVYEWLETPGHPASEKKAFMAREKDCIFCLACENVCPPQAIKIFQKS
;
A
#
# COMPACT_ATOMS: atom_id res chain seq x y z
N MET A 1 -14.84 20.51 14.78
CA MET A 1 -14.48 20.40 13.35
C MET A 1 -13.69 19.10 13.18
N SER A 2 -14.24 18.12 12.46
CA SER A 2 -13.69 16.76 12.32
C SER A 2 -12.36 16.79 11.55
N ALA A 3 -11.28 16.35 12.18
CA ALA A 3 -9.90 16.52 11.72
C ALA A 3 -9.33 15.34 10.88
N LEU A 4 -10.15 14.36 10.48
CA LEU A 4 -9.68 13.18 9.74
C LEU A 4 -10.47 12.90 8.45
N LEU A 5 -11.07 13.92 7.84
CA LEU A 5 -11.91 13.78 6.64
C LEU A 5 -11.65 14.87 5.59
N LYS A 6 -10.39 15.09 5.21
CA LYS A 6 -10.07 15.86 3.99
C LYS A 6 -9.49 14.94 2.92
N ASP A 7 -10.37 14.50 2.05
CA ASP A 7 -10.17 14.29 0.62
C ASP A 7 -8.75 13.95 0.14
N ARG A 8 -8.48 12.65 0.05
CA ARG A 8 -7.97 11.95 -1.15
C ARG A 8 -7.76 10.48 -0.79
N VAL A 9 -8.40 9.59 -1.55
CA VAL A 9 -8.11 8.14 -1.68
C VAL A 9 -7.44 7.51 -0.45
N TRP A 10 -8.25 6.96 0.45
CA TRP A 10 -7.75 6.17 1.57
C TRP A 10 -7.25 4.80 1.08
N THR A 11 -5.99 4.72 0.66
CA THR A 11 -5.11 3.64 1.11
C THR A 11 -4.62 4.08 2.50
N MET A 12 -5.09 3.45 3.58
CA MET A 12 -4.28 3.44 4.80
C MET A 12 -3.00 2.70 4.45
N LEU A 13 -1.98 3.46 4.08
CA LEU A 13 -0.63 2.97 3.94
C LEU A 13 -0.14 2.67 5.35
N SER A 14 -0.37 1.45 5.83
CA SER A 14 0.54 0.92 6.83
C SER A 14 1.95 0.96 6.24
N GLU A 15 2.98 1.20 7.06
CA GLU A 15 4.40 1.21 6.63
C GLU A 15 4.88 -0.16 6.06
N THR A 16 3.97 -1.13 5.88
CA THR A 16 4.23 -2.56 5.70
C THR A 16 3.37 -3.21 4.59
N SER A 17 2.25 -2.62 4.16
CA SER A 17 2.22 -1.81 2.93
C SER A 17 2.67 -2.32 1.54
N LYS A 18 3.18 -3.55 1.28
CA LYS A 18 3.70 -3.92 -0.07
C LYS A 18 2.65 -3.71 -1.20
N LYS A 19 2.75 -2.68 -2.06
CA LYS A 19 1.75 -2.42 -3.10
C LYS A 19 1.70 -3.52 -4.18
N GLY A 20 0.88 -4.55 -3.98
CA GLY A 20 0.42 -5.41 -5.06
C GLY A 20 -0.59 -4.64 -5.89
N VAL A 21 -0.16 -4.12 -7.03
CA VAL A 21 -1.03 -3.48 -8.02
C VAL A 21 -1.96 -4.55 -8.60
N TYR A 22 -3.16 -4.70 -8.04
CA TYR A 22 -4.26 -5.32 -8.76
C TYR A 22 -4.65 -4.37 -9.92
N PRO A 23 -4.74 -4.84 -11.17
CA PRO A 23 -4.95 -4.00 -12.33
C PRO A 23 -6.31 -3.27 -12.26
N LEU A 24 -6.25 -1.96 -12.02
CA LEU A 24 -7.38 -1.05 -11.87
C LEU A 24 -8.10 -0.83 -13.22
N HIS A 25 -9.03 -1.72 -13.56
CA HIS A 25 -10.02 -1.48 -14.62
C HIS A 25 -11.32 -0.91 -14.02
N GLY A 26 -11.65 0.34 -14.37
CA GLY A 26 -13.02 0.89 -14.44
C GLY A 26 -13.86 1.00 -13.16
N ASN A 27 -13.49 0.36 -12.07
CA ASN A 27 -14.18 0.38 -10.77
C ASN A 27 -13.14 0.76 -9.72
N LYS A 28 -13.30 1.90 -9.03
CA LYS A 28 -12.35 2.32 -8.00
C LYS A 28 -12.33 1.24 -6.90
N LEU A 29 -11.22 0.50 -6.83
CA LEU A 29 -10.93 -0.47 -5.79
C LEU A 29 -10.46 0.29 -4.56
N GLY A 30 -11.03 0.00 -3.39
CA GLY A 30 -10.41 0.37 -2.12
C GLY A 30 -9.63 -0.81 -1.58
N LEU A 31 -8.33 -0.60 -1.36
CA LEU A 31 -7.42 -1.57 -0.74
C LEU A 31 -6.98 -1.04 0.63
N TYR A 32 -7.23 -1.83 1.66
CA TYR A 32 -6.84 -1.53 3.03
C TYR A 32 -5.90 -2.63 3.52
N ARG A 33 -4.61 -2.31 3.58
CA ARG A 33 -3.57 -3.25 3.97
C ARG A 33 -3.26 -3.11 5.44
N ILE A 34 -3.38 -4.21 6.18
CA ILE A 34 -3.14 -4.28 7.62
C ILE A 34 -1.94 -5.20 7.87
N PRO A 35 -0.87 -4.71 8.51
CA PRO A 35 0.38 -5.43 8.69
C PRO A 35 0.34 -6.37 9.89
N ILE A 36 -0.65 -7.26 9.86
CA ILE A 36 -0.86 -8.31 10.84
C ILE A 36 -0.88 -9.63 10.10
N GLU A 37 -0.33 -10.65 10.75
CA GLU A 37 -0.33 -12.01 10.22
C GLU A 37 -1.60 -12.76 10.66
N ILE A 38 -2.29 -13.37 9.70
CA ILE A 38 -3.40 -14.30 9.92
C ILE A 38 -3.22 -15.49 9.00
N THR A 39 -2.49 -16.49 9.49
CA THR A 39 -2.15 -17.73 8.77
C THR A 39 -2.80 -18.96 9.40
N GLU A 40 -3.16 -18.89 10.69
CA GLU A 40 -3.75 -20.00 11.44
C GLU A 40 -5.21 -20.24 11.04
N LYS A 41 -5.55 -21.50 10.73
CA LYS A 41 -6.93 -21.90 10.41
C LYS A 41 -7.94 -21.59 11.53
N ALA A 42 -7.49 -21.65 12.79
CA ALA A 42 -8.32 -21.31 13.95
C ALA A 42 -8.71 -19.81 13.95
N ASP A 43 -7.78 -18.93 13.57
CA ASP A 43 -8.02 -17.49 13.47
C ASP A 43 -9.01 -17.18 12.36
N ILE A 44 -8.82 -17.81 11.19
CA ILE A 44 -9.72 -17.67 10.04
C ILE A 44 -11.14 -18.13 10.40
N ALA A 45 -11.28 -19.27 11.08
CA ALA A 45 -12.57 -19.75 11.55
C ALA A 45 -13.23 -18.82 12.59
N SER A 46 -12.44 -18.24 13.50
CA SER A 46 -12.93 -17.24 14.46
C SER A 46 -13.48 -16.00 13.76
N ILE A 47 -12.75 -15.46 12.78
CA ILE A 47 -13.18 -14.30 11.99
C ILE A 47 -14.53 -14.57 11.31
N GLN A 48 -14.70 -15.75 10.72
CA GLN A 48 -15.96 -16.14 10.08
C GLN A 48 -17.12 -16.20 11.09
N ASN A 49 -16.89 -16.79 12.26
CA ASN A 49 -17.92 -16.91 13.30
C ASN A 49 -18.30 -15.54 13.88
N ASP A 50 -17.32 -14.67 14.16
CA ASP A 50 -17.55 -13.32 14.67
C ASP A 50 -18.40 -12.50 13.67
N LEU A 51 -18.11 -12.59 12.36
CA LEU A 51 -18.80 -11.83 11.33
C LEU A 51 -20.22 -12.33 11.02
N ARG A 52 -20.49 -13.64 11.15
CA ARG A 52 -21.86 -14.19 10.99
C ARG A 52 -22.86 -13.52 11.94
N SER A 53 -22.42 -13.17 13.15
CA SER A 53 -23.27 -12.50 14.15
C SER A 53 -23.56 -11.03 13.82
N SER A 54 -22.83 -10.44 12.86
CA SER A 54 -22.91 -9.02 12.50
C SER A 54 -23.93 -8.72 11.38
N GLY A 55 -24.63 -9.74 10.86
CA GLY A 55 -25.69 -9.57 9.84
C GLY A 55 -25.19 -9.47 8.40
N PHE A 56 -23.94 -9.87 8.13
CA PHE A 56 -23.39 -9.92 6.78
C PHE A 56 -23.63 -11.28 6.12
N THR A 57 -23.73 -11.29 4.78
CA THR A 57 -23.67 -12.52 4.00
C THR A 57 -22.20 -12.89 3.79
N MET A 58 -21.84 -14.11 4.16
CA MET A 58 -20.45 -14.58 4.15
C MET A 58 -20.26 -15.67 3.10
N GLN A 59 -19.21 -15.55 2.29
CA GLN A 59 -18.74 -16.62 1.40
C GLN A 59 -17.24 -16.82 1.60
N THR A 60 -16.75 -18.04 1.44
CA THR A 60 -15.33 -18.35 1.64
C THR A 60 -14.79 -19.16 0.48
N HIS A 61 -13.64 -18.76 -0.04
CA HIS A 61 -12.96 -19.48 -1.11
C HIS A 61 -11.46 -19.47 -0.83
N ALA A 62 -10.89 -20.65 -0.57
CA ALA A 62 -9.49 -20.81 -0.18
C ALA A 62 -9.09 -19.89 1.00
N ASP A 63 -8.21 -18.93 0.76
CA ASP A 63 -7.63 -17.94 1.67
C ASP A 63 -8.42 -16.61 1.72
N ARG A 64 -9.57 -16.55 1.04
CA ARG A 64 -10.40 -15.36 0.89
C ARG A 64 -11.74 -15.49 1.61
N ILE A 65 -12.12 -14.46 2.33
CA ILE A 65 -13.43 -14.33 2.98
C ILE A 65 -14.17 -13.14 2.36
N TYR A 66 -15.30 -13.39 1.74
CA TYR A 66 -16.16 -12.37 1.16
C TYR A 66 -17.25 -11.99 2.16
N VAL A 67 -17.30 -10.71 2.52
CA VAL A 67 -18.25 -10.10 3.44
C VAL A 67 -19.16 -9.18 2.64
N THR A 68 -20.39 -9.62 2.37
CA THR A 68 -21.35 -8.85 1.59
C THR A 68 -22.38 -8.20 2.50
N TYR A 69 -22.52 -6.88 2.35
CA TYR A 69 -23.60 -6.09 2.93
C TYR A 69 -24.60 -5.72 1.84
N LYS A 70 -25.88 -5.98 2.10
CA LYS A 70 -27.00 -5.63 1.23
C LYS A 70 -27.84 -4.55 1.89
N TRP A 71 -28.33 -3.61 1.11
CA TRP A 71 -29.29 -2.61 1.57
C TRP A 71 -30.39 -2.40 0.54
N THR A 72 -31.46 -1.72 0.95
CA THR A 72 -32.61 -1.43 0.09
C THR A 72 -32.69 0.07 -0.14
N GLU A 73 -32.77 0.47 -1.40
CA GLU A 73 -33.03 1.84 -1.82
C GLU A 73 -34.47 1.91 -2.33
N LYS A 74 -35.25 2.86 -1.80
CA LYS A 74 -36.63 3.11 -2.21
C LYS A 74 -36.71 4.42 -2.97
N GLY A 75 -37.57 4.46 -3.97
CA GLY A 75 -37.89 5.64 -4.75
C GLY A 75 -39.35 5.66 -5.15
N THR A 76 -39.73 6.72 -5.86
CA THR A 76 -41.07 6.86 -6.43
C THR A 76 -40.91 7.31 -7.86
N ASP A 77 -41.63 6.69 -8.77
CA ASP A 77 -41.65 7.12 -10.17
C ASP A 77 -42.34 8.50 -10.25
N PRO A 78 -41.67 9.55 -10.77
CA PRO A 78 -42.26 10.87 -10.88
C PRO A 78 -43.45 10.96 -11.85
N VAL A 79 -43.63 9.95 -12.73
CA VAL A 79 -44.68 9.92 -13.74
C VAL A 79 -45.84 9.02 -13.30
N THR A 80 -45.57 7.79 -12.88
CA THR A 80 -46.62 6.82 -12.52
C THR A 80 -47.03 6.87 -11.06
N GLY A 81 -46.20 7.47 -10.20
CA GLY A 81 -46.42 7.51 -8.74
C GLY A 81 -46.20 6.16 -8.05
N GLU A 82 -45.70 5.14 -8.76
CA GLU A 82 -45.44 3.82 -8.20
C GLU A 82 -44.21 3.82 -7.28
N GLU A 83 -44.26 2.98 -6.23
CA GLU A 83 -43.11 2.75 -5.36
C GLU A 83 -42.08 1.86 -6.08
N LEU A 84 -40.86 2.38 -6.21
CA LEU A 84 -39.72 1.68 -6.79
C LEU A 84 -38.79 1.21 -5.69
N SER A 85 -38.22 0.01 -5.85
CA SER A 85 -37.24 -0.53 -4.90
C SER A 85 -36.13 -1.26 -5.62
N ALA A 86 -34.90 -1.06 -5.14
CA ALA A 86 -33.72 -1.78 -5.59
C ALA A 86 -32.95 -2.32 -4.38
N GLU A 87 -32.20 -3.40 -4.59
CA GLU A 87 -31.36 -4.02 -3.56
C GLU A 87 -29.87 -3.98 -3.94
N PRO A 88 -29.20 -2.83 -3.79
CA PRO A 88 -27.77 -2.79 -4.00
C PRO A 88 -27.00 -3.57 -2.95
N ASN A 89 -25.77 -3.95 -3.30
CA ASN A 89 -24.86 -4.59 -2.36
C ASN A 89 -23.42 -4.16 -2.57
N ILE A 90 -22.63 -4.35 -1.51
CA ILE A 90 -21.19 -4.13 -1.50
C ILE A 90 -20.52 -5.32 -0.85
N THR A 91 -19.40 -5.76 -1.42
CA THR A 91 -18.63 -6.89 -0.91
C THR A 91 -17.23 -6.44 -0.58
N VAL A 92 -16.81 -6.73 0.65
CA VAL A 92 -15.44 -6.58 1.13
C VAL A 92 -14.82 -7.97 1.19
N GLU A 93 -13.72 -8.16 0.48
CA GLU A 93 -12.90 -9.35 0.47
C GLU A 93 -11.77 -9.21 1.49
N ILE A 94 -11.65 -10.18 2.39
CA ILE A 94 -10.55 -10.33 3.33
C ILE A 94 -9.60 -11.37 2.74
N VAL A 95 -8.38 -10.96 2.39
CA VAL A 95 -7.30 -11.86 2.01
C VAL A 95 -6.43 -12.09 3.25
N THR A 96 -6.41 -13.33 3.73
CA THR A 96 -5.61 -13.71 4.90
C THR A 96 -4.23 -14.23 4.50
N GLY A 97 -3.20 -13.89 5.26
CA GLY A 97 -1.82 -14.29 5.00
C GLY A 97 -0.85 -13.66 5.99
N GLU A 98 0.42 -13.50 5.60
CA GLU A 98 1.41 -12.74 6.37
C GLU A 98 1.01 -11.27 6.60
N VAL A 99 0.23 -10.75 5.66
CA VAL A 99 -0.38 -9.43 5.70
C VAL A 99 -1.85 -9.61 5.34
N VAL A 100 -2.73 -8.90 6.06
CA VAL A 100 -4.17 -8.94 5.78
C VAL A 100 -4.54 -7.80 4.85
N ASP A 101 -5.19 -8.11 3.73
CA ASP A 101 -5.77 -7.12 2.83
C ASP A 101 -7.29 -7.14 2.91
N LEU A 102 -7.90 -5.97 3.08
CA LEU A 102 -9.34 -5.77 2.91
C LEU A 102 -9.55 -5.03 1.59
N ILE A 103 -10.22 -5.69 0.65
CA ILE A 103 -10.40 -5.20 -0.73
C ILE A 103 -11.89 -5.04 -0.98
N TYR A 104 -12.32 -3.92 -1.54
CA TYR A 104 -13.70 -3.77 -2.00
C TYR A 104 -13.76 -3.14 -3.38
N GLN A 105 -14.80 -3.52 -4.12
CA GLN A 105 -15.10 -3.00 -5.44
C GLN A 105 -16.52 -2.47 -5.49
N ILE A 106 -16.67 -1.18 -5.82
CA ILE A 106 -17.98 -0.59 -6.09
C ILE A 106 -18.38 -0.97 -7.52
N ARG A 107 -19.46 -1.74 -7.65
CA ARG A 107 -20.03 -2.11 -8.96
C ARG A 107 -20.71 -0.89 -9.59
N GLN A 108 -20.92 -0.89 -10.90
CA GLN A 108 -21.72 0.15 -11.55
C GLN A 108 -23.21 -0.10 -11.30
N LEU A 109 -24.05 0.93 -11.44
CA LEU A 109 -25.47 0.88 -11.06
C LEU A 109 -26.27 -0.04 -11.99
N GLU A 110 -25.82 -0.17 -13.23
CA GLU A 110 -26.31 -1.05 -14.28
C GLU A 110 -26.29 -2.52 -13.87
N TYR A 111 -25.36 -2.91 -12.98
CA TYR A 111 -25.32 -4.25 -12.40
C TYR A 111 -26.57 -4.58 -11.58
N PHE A 112 -27.26 -3.57 -11.05
CA PHE A 112 -28.45 -3.69 -10.20
C PHE A 112 -29.76 -3.39 -10.96
N GLY A 113 -29.75 -3.43 -12.30
CA GLY A 113 -30.92 -3.13 -13.11
C GLY A 113 -31.11 -1.65 -13.44
N ASP A 114 -30.04 -0.86 -13.34
CA ASP A 114 -29.99 0.58 -13.64
C ASP A 114 -31.12 1.43 -13.02
N PRO A 115 -31.29 1.40 -11.68
CA PRO A 115 -32.31 2.18 -10.99
C PRO A 115 -32.02 3.69 -11.08
N TYR A 116 -32.61 4.34 -12.09
CA TYR A 116 -32.40 5.76 -12.41
C TYR A 116 -32.73 6.74 -11.27
N TRP A 117 -33.57 6.33 -10.31
CA TRP A 117 -33.97 7.17 -9.18
C TRP A 117 -32.90 7.25 -8.08
N ILE A 118 -31.91 6.35 -8.07
CA ILE A 118 -30.86 6.32 -7.06
C ILE A 118 -29.81 7.40 -7.35
N ARG A 119 -29.69 8.37 -6.44
CA ARG A 119 -28.71 9.45 -6.52
C ARG A 119 -27.52 9.17 -5.60
N ASN A 120 -26.34 9.66 -5.96
CA ASN A 120 -25.11 9.54 -5.16
C ASN A 120 -24.72 8.10 -4.78
N TYR A 121 -25.15 7.09 -5.56
CA TYR A 121 -24.92 5.67 -5.28
C TYR A 121 -23.49 5.36 -4.88
N ARG A 122 -22.49 5.89 -5.60
CA ARG A 122 -21.06 5.64 -5.32
C ARG A 122 -20.65 6.11 -3.92
N GLN A 123 -21.20 7.22 -3.42
CA GLN A 123 -20.89 7.72 -2.08
C GLN A 123 -21.55 6.85 -1.01
N THR A 124 -22.79 6.43 -1.23
CA THR A 124 -23.50 5.50 -0.34
C THR A 124 -22.80 4.15 -0.28
N ALA A 125 -22.42 3.59 -1.42
CA ALA A 125 -21.67 2.34 -1.51
C ALA A 125 -20.30 2.42 -0.83
N ASP A 126 -19.56 3.52 -1.01
CA ASP A 126 -18.28 3.79 -0.32
C ASP A 126 -18.46 3.87 1.21
N ARG A 127 -19.50 4.57 1.68
CA ARG A 127 -19.82 4.64 3.12
C ARG A 127 -20.16 3.26 3.70
N HIS A 128 -20.92 2.44 2.96
CA HIS A 128 -21.23 1.08 3.38
C HIS A 128 -19.98 0.18 3.39
N ALA A 129 -19.10 0.31 2.38
CA ALA A 129 -17.82 -0.41 2.36
C ALA A 129 -16.98 -0.10 3.61
N LYS A 130 -16.85 1.18 3.97
CA LYS A 130 -16.12 1.62 5.17
C LYS A 130 -16.73 1.07 6.45
N MET A 131 -18.06 1.09 6.56
CA MET A 131 -18.76 0.49 7.69
C MET A 131 -18.51 -1.02 7.80
N VAL A 132 -18.49 -1.75 6.68
CA VAL A 132 -18.14 -3.18 6.69
C VAL A 132 -16.68 -3.39 7.14
N ILE A 133 -15.74 -2.61 6.61
CA ILE A 133 -14.31 -2.65 6.99
C ILE A 133 -14.14 -2.38 8.49
N ASP A 134 -14.74 -1.31 9.01
CA ASP A 134 -14.67 -0.95 10.42
C ASP A 134 -15.23 -2.06 11.30
N THR A 135 -16.31 -2.71 10.85
CA THR A 135 -16.92 -3.85 11.56
C THR A 135 -15.99 -5.07 11.56
N ILE A 136 -15.34 -5.36 10.43
CA ILE A 136 -14.34 -6.43 10.33
C ILE A 136 -13.20 -6.19 11.31
N ILE A 137 -12.66 -4.98 11.35
CA ILE A 137 -11.56 -4.62 12.25
C ILE A 137 -12.03 -4.69 13.71
N ARG A 138 -13.20 -4.12 14.04
CA ARG A 138 -13.70 -4.03 15.42
C ARG A 138 -14.18 -5.34 16.01
N ASN A 139 -14.80 -6.21 15.22
CA ASN A 139 -15.51 -7.37 15.76
C ASN A 139 -14.72 -8.66 15.70
N THR A 140 -13.61 -8.68 14.97
CA THR A 140 -12.84 -9.91 14.73
C THR A 140 -11.46 -9.88 15.36
N LYS A 141 -10.77 -11.03 15.29
CA LYS A 141 -9.38 -11.21 15.74
C LYS A 141 -8.38 -10.29 15.03
N ILE A 142 -8.74 -9.72 13.87
CA ILE A 142 -7.95 -8.67 13.18
C ILE A 142 -7.68 -7.50 14.13
N GLY A 143 -8.72 -6.99 14.81
CA GLY A 143 -8.55 -5.88 15.75
C GLY A 143 -7.70 -6.25 16.96
N ASP A 144 -7.75 -7.51 17.43
CA ASP A 144 -6.96 -7.95 18.59
C ASP A 144 -5.47 -7.91 18.27
N LYS A 145 -5.11 -8.41 17.08
CA LYS A 145 -3.73 -8.33 16.57
C LYS A 145 -3.30 -6.89 16.29
N MET A 146 -4.22 -6.03 15.82
CA MET A 146 -3.94 -4.61 15.59
C MET A 146 -3.65 -3.85 16.90
N ILE A 147 -4.40 -4.14 17.97
CA ILE A 147 -4.13 -3.58 19.31
C ILE A 147 -2.76 -4.02 19.81
N ALA A 148 -2.44 -5.32 19.72
CA ALA A 148 -1.14 -5.84 20.13
C ALA A 148 0.02 -5.18 19.35
N GLN A 149 -0.20 -4.91 18.06
CA GLN A 149 0.76 -4.16 17.25
C GLN A 149 0.90 -2.71 17.70
N TYR A 150 -0.18 -1.98 17.98
CA TYR A 150 -0.11 -0.62 18.50
C TYR A 150 0.64 -0.54 19.84
N GLN A 151 0.41 -1.50 20.74
CA GLN A 151 1.16 -1.58 21.99
C GLN A 151 2.66 -1.78 21.76
N LYS A 152 3.05 -2.63 20.79
CA LYS A 152 4.45 -2.93 20.50
C LYS A 152 5.16 -1.81 19.72
N ALA A 153 4.52 -1.27 18.69
CA ALA A 153 5.12 -0.28 17.80
C ALA A 153 5.17 1.11 18.45
N GLU A 154 4.12 1.49 19.17
CA GLU A 154 3.96 2.85 19.71
C GLU A 154 4.10 2.92 21.23
N LYS A 155 4.38 1.78 21.90
CA LYS A 155 4.51 1.67 23.36
C LYS A 155 3.27 2.18 24.13
N LEU A 156 2.09 2.05 23.50
CA LEU A 156 0.82 2.47 24.09
C LEU A 156 0.36 1.49 25.17
N THR A 157 -0.37 2.00 26.16
CA THR A 157 -1.11 1.14 27.10
C THR A 157 -2.25 0.41 26.38
N LEU A 158 -2.75 -0.68 26.96
CA LEU A 158 -3.88 -1.43 26.38
C LEU A 158 -5.10 -0.55 26.14
N GLU A 159 -5.42 0.32 27.10
CA GLU A 159 -6.53 1.27 27.03
C GLU A 159 -6.34 2.29 25.90
N GLN A 160 -5.12 2.83 25.75
CA GLN A 160 -4.80 3.76 24.66
C GLN A 160 -4.86 3.11 23.29
N ALA A 161 -4.39 1.86 23.17
CA ALA A 161 -4.44 1.10 21.92
C ALA A 161 -5.87 0.71 21.54
N ILE A 162 -6.72 0.35 22.52
CA ILE A 162 -8.16 0.14 22.30
C ILE A 162 -8.78 1.45 21.81
N LYS A 163 -8.60 2.55 22.55
CA LYS A 163 -9.17 3.86 22.18
C LYS A 163 -8.76 4.30 20.77
N LYS A 164 -7.49 4.11 20.42
CA LYS A 164 -6.98 4.38 19.07
C LYS A 164 -7.68 3.53 18.01
N LEU A 165 -7.90 2.24 18.27
CA LEU A 165 -8.69 1.38 17.39
C LEU A 165 -10.11 1.94 17.22
N GLU A 166 -10.74 2.40 18.31
CA GLU A 166 -12.09 2.96 18.26
C GLU A 166 -12.19 4.26 17.46
N GLU A 167 -11.24 5.16 17.65
CA GLU A 167 -11.16 6.44 16.93
C GLU A 167 -10.92 6.21 15.43
N ASN A 168 -10.17 5.17 15.06
CA ASN A 168 -9.87 4.83 13.67
C ASN A 168 -11.00 4.08 12.94
N THR A 169 -11.97 3.51 13.66
CA THR A 169 -13.07 2.72 13.08
C THR A 169 -14.45 3.19 13.57
N PRO A 170 -14.85 4.44 13.28
CA PRO A 170 -16.06 5.04 13.83
C PRO A 170 -17.37 4.49 13.25
N LEU A 171 -17.34 3.79 12.11
CA LEU A 171 -18.52 3.33 11.38
C LEU A 171 -18.89 1.86 11.66
N ALA A 172 -18.23 1.20 12.61
CA ALA A 172 -18.47 -0.21 12.90
C ALA A 172 -19.91 -0.47 13.35
N LEU A 173 -20.56 -1.46 12.74
CA LEU A 173 -21.87 -1.95 13.15
C LEU A 173 -21.74 -2.85 14.39
N LYS A 174 -22.55 -2.55 15.41
CA LYS A 174 -22.63 -3.34 16.65
C LYS A 174 -21.22 -3.68 17.18
N PRO A 175 -20.41 -2.66 17.50
CA PRO A 175 -19.01 -2.88 17.82
C PRO A 175 -18.87 -3.78 19.06
N LYS A 176 -18.03 -4.81 18.95
CA LYS A 176 -17.66 -5.68 20.06
C LYS A 176 -17.01 -4.82 21.15
N ALA A 177 -17.53 -4.91 22.37
CA ALA A 177 -16.94 -4.26 23.53
C ALA A 177 -15.61 -4.95 23.85
N ARG A 178 -14.52 -4.18 23.85
CA ARG A 178 -13.17 -4.65 24.17
C ARG A 178 -12.79 -4.04 25.52
N SER A 179 -12.67 -4.87 26.56
CA SER A 179 -12.26 -4.42 27.90
C SER A 179 -10.77 -4.67 28.12
N ALA A 180 -10.14 -3.81 28.94
CA ALA A 180 -8.76 -3.95 29.39
C ALA A 180 -8.52 -5.11 30.37
N THR A 181 -9.56 -5.87 30.75
CA THR A 181 -9.43 -7.05 31.60
C THR A 181 -8.91 -8.22 30.77
N ALA A 182 -7.66 -8.60 31.02
CA ALA A 182 -7.03 -9.77 30.42
C ALA A 182 -7.90 -11.02 30.59
N PRO A 183 -8.05 -11.88 29.57
CA PRO A 183 -8.50 -13.25 29.81
C PRO A 183 -7.51 -13.94 30.75
N PRO A 184 -7.97 -14.82 31.66
CA PRO A 184 -7.05 -15.58 32.51
C PRO A 184 -6.13 -16.43 31.61
N PRO A 185 -4.87 -16.63 32.01
CA PRO A 185 -3.93 -17.41 31.22
C PRO A 185 -4.49 -18.82 31.01
N ALA A 186 -4.64 -19.21 29.75
CA ALA A 186 -4.83 -20.61 29.40
C ALA A 186 -3.63 -21.38 29.98
N GLN A 187 -3.96 -22.38 30.79
CA GLN A 187 -3.01 -23.22 31.53
C GLN A 187 -1.88 -23.70 30.63
N ALA A 188 -0.66 -23.61 31.17
CA ALA A 188 0.53 -24.20 30.61
C ALA A 188 0.29 -25.70 30.31
N ALA A 189 0.24 -26.05 29.03
CA ALA A 189 0.48 -27.41 28.57
C ALA A 189 1.94 -27.48 28.08
N ALA A 190 2.62 -28.52 28.54
CA ALA A 190 4.06 -28.69 28.56
C ALA A 190 4.77 -28.49 27.20
N ALA A 191 5.96 -27.89 27.28
CA ALA A 191 6.91 -27.76 26.19
C ALA A 191 7.40 -29.12 25.66
N PRO A 192 7.50 -29.32 24.34
CA PRO A 192 8.42 -30.28 23.76
C PRO A 192 9.83 -29.65 23.61
N LYS A 193 10.85 -30.45 23.91
CA LYS A 193 12.29 -30.13 23.79
C LYS A 193 12.69 -29.68 22.37
N PRO A 194 13.77 -28.88 22.24
CA PRO A 194 14.22 -28.34 20.95
C PRO A 194 14.85 -29.43 20.07
N ALA A 195 14.42 -29.48 18.81
CA ALA A 195 15.15 -30.14 17.72
C ALA A 195 16.19 -29.17 17.12
N PRO A 196 17.31 -29.67 16.56
CA PRO A 196 18.52 -28.90 16.33
C PRO A 196 18.36 -27.85 15.22
N ALA A 197 19.01 -26.71 15.43
CA ALA A 197 19.10 -25.60 14.50
C ALA A 197 19.62 -26.04 13.13
N MET A 198 18.80 -25.87 12.08
CA MET A 198 19.32 -25.78 10.72
C MET A 198 19.79 -24.35 10.49
N ALA A 199 21.03 -24.23 10.02
CA ALA A 199 21.73 -22.98 9.78
C ALA A 199 20.96 -22.08 8.81
N ALA A 200 20.94 -20.78 9.13
CA ALA A 200 20.47 -19.74 8.23
C ALA A 200 21.23 -19.77 6.89
N PRO A 201 20.57 -19.53 5.74
CA PRO A 201 21.28 -19.22 4.52
C PRO A 201 22.09 -17.93 4.75
N GLN A 202 23.40 -18.04 4.63
CA GLN A 202 24.29 -16.90 4.61
C GLN A 202 23.89 -15.95 3.49
N ALA A 203 23.81 -14.66 3.82
CA ALA A 203 23.81 -13.59 2.84
C ALA A 203 25.06 -13.73 1.94
N PRO A 204 24.93 -13.76 0.60
CA PRO A 204 26.08 -13.57 -0.25
C PRO A 204 26.60 -12.15 -0.11
N ALA A 205 27.91 -12.06 -0.05
CA ALA A 205 28.70 -10.90 0.28
C ALA A 205 28.51 -9.70 -0.66
N ALA A 206 28.82 -8.54 -0.10
CA ALA A 206 29.04 -7.28 -0.77
C ALA A 206 29.93 -7.42 -2.02
N GLY A 207 29.43 -6.91 -3.15
CA GLY A 207 30.23 -6.57 -4.31
C GLY A 207 30.77 -5.14 -4.17
N GLY A 208 31.95 -5.00 -3.56
CA GLY A 208 32.75 -3.78 -3.62
C GLY A 208 33.51 -3.67 -4.95
N GLY A 209 33.72 -2.46 -5.47
CA GLY A 209 34.66 -2.24 -6.58
C GLY A 209 34.64 -0.87 -7.28
N ASP A 210 33.49 -0.36 -7.75
CA ASP A 210 33.47 0.68 -8.81
C ASP A 210 32.69 1.97 -8.46
N THR A 211 33.15 2.72 -7.45
CA THR A 211 32.64 4.06 -7.15
C THR A 211 33.71 5.11 -7.40
N THR A 212 33.48 6.01 -8.36
CA THR A 212 34.40 7.09 -8.74
C THR A 212 33.84 8.49 -8.51
N VAL A 213 32.56 8.62 -8.16
CA VAL A 213 31.92 9.91 -7.83
C VAL A 213 31.53 9.99 -6.35
N SER A 214 31.65 11.18 -5.76
CA SER A 214 31.26 11.47 -4.36
C SER A 214 29.93 12.21 -4.32
N LEU A 215 29.08 11.88 -3.34
CA LEU A 215 27.81 12.58 -3.07
C LEU A 215 28.00 13.83 -2.18
N SER A 216 29.21 14.05 -1.67
CA SER A 216 29.58 15.25 -0.92
C SER A 216 30.36 16.22 -1.81
N GLY A 217 30.03 17.51 -1.73
CA GLY A 217 30.69 18.58 -2.48
C GLY A 217 30.18 19.97 -2.05
N SER A 218 30.50 21.00 -2.84
CA SER A 218 30.18 22.41 -2.54
C SER A 218 29.14 23.03 -3.50
N GLY A 219 28.62 22.27 -4.46
CA GLY A 219 27.65 22.74 -5.44
C GLY A 219 26.30 23.05 -4.78
N THR A 220 26.02 24.32 -4.49
CA THR A 220 24.77 24.76 -3.85
C THR A 220 23.97 25.76 -4.69
N SER A 221 24.50 26.16 -5.85
CA SER A 221 23.92 27.19 -6.72
C SER A 221 22.83 26.69 -7.67
N TYR A 222 22.32 25.47 -7.48
CA TYR A 222 21.39 24.82 -8.42
C TYR A 222 19.96 24.82 -7.87
N SER A 223 19.00 25.05 -8.78
CA SER A 223 17.57 24.98 -8.50
C SER A 223 16.97 23.66 -8.98
N LYS A 224 15.76 23.34 -8.50
CA LYS A 224 15.01 22.16 -8.92
C LYS A 224 14.79 22.18 -10.45
N VAL A 225 15.13 21.07 -11.10
CA VAL A 225 14.85 20.86 -12.53
C VAL A 225 13.49 20.19 -12.67
N GLU A 226 12.67 20.68 -13.60
CA GLU A 226 11.40 20.06 -13.96
C GLU A 226 11.61 19.05 -15.09
N GLY A 227 10.89 17.92 -15.04
CA GLY A 227 10.98 16.89 -16.06
C GLY A 227 10.20 17.20 -17.34
N PRO A 228 10.22 16.29 -18.33
CA PRO A 228 10.72 14.92 -18.29
C PRO A 228 12.24 14.78 -18.48
N ILE A 229 12.78 13.61 -18.16
CA ILE A 229 14.17 13.24 -18.49
C ILE A 229 14.44 13.36 -20.01
N ASP A 230 15.62 13.88 -20.40
CA ASP A 230 16.01 13.97 -21.81
C ASP A 230 16.29 12.57 -22.39
N VAL A 231 15.40 12.04 -23.23
CA VAL A 231 15.54 10.70 -23.83
C VAL A 231 16.80 10.51 -24.68
N LYS A 232 17.43 11.59 -25.14
CA LYS A 232 18.68 11.58 -25.93
C LYS A 232 19.91 11.94 -25.10
N PHE A 233 19.82 11.90 -23.77
CA PHE A 233 20.91 12.34 -22.91
C PHE A 233 22.22 11.59 -23.16
N LYS A 234 22.17 10.31 -23.56
CA LYS A 234 23.35 9.48 -23.86
C LYS A 234 24.20 10.00 -25.03
N GLU A 235 23.60 10.76 -25.95
CA GLU A 235 24.29 11.37 -27.09
C GLU A 235 24.89 12.74 -26.73
N LYS A 236 24.30 13.42 -25.74
CA LYS A 236 24.61 14.83 -25.43
C LYS A 236 25.46 15.00 -24.18
N ARG A 237 25.35 14.09 -23.20
CA ARG A 237 26.00 14.17 -21.90
C ARG A 237 27.23 13.28 -21.86
N GLN A 238 28.27 13.76 -21.21
CA GLN A 238 29.48 12.97 -20.94
C GLN A 238 29.30 12.17 -19.64
N GLN A 239 29.88 10.97 -19.59
CA GLN A 239 29.90 10.17 -18.38
C GLN A 239 30.85 10.80 -17.37
N ALA A 240 30.31 11.29 -16.24
CA ALA A 240 31.07 11.89 -15.15
C ALA A 240 31.77 10.83 -14.29
N GLY A 241 31.23 9.61 -14.24
CA GLY A 241 31.88 8.50 -13.54
C GLY A 241 30.95 7.31 -13.30
N LYS A 242 31.19 6.59 -12.21
CA LYS A 242 30.38 5.46 -11.75
C LYS A 242 30.13 5.53 -10.24
N PHE A 243 28.98 5.04 -9.79
CA PHE A 243 28.67 4.85 -8.38
C PHE A 243 28.13 3.44 -8.16
N LYS A 244 28.81 2.63 -7.34
CA LYS A 244 28.49 1.21 -7.11
C LYS A 244 28.28 0.44 -8.43
N GLY A 245 29.10 0.73 -9.44
CA GLY A 245 29.01 0.10 -10.77
C GLY A 245 27.95 0.67 -11.71
N ILE A 246 27.15 1.65 -11.28
CA ILE A 246 26.15 2.36 -12.10
C ILE A 246 26.78 3.59 -12.76
N ALA A 247 26.57 3.77 -14.06
CA ALA A 247 27.09 4.94 -14.80
C ALA A 247 26.41 6.24 -14.34
N VAL A 248 27.20 7.31 -14.19
CA VAL A 248 26.70 8.66 -13.86
C VAL A 248 27.04 9.61 -15.00
N TRP A 249 26.04 10.32 -15.50
CA TRP A 249 26.10 11.21 -16.65
C TRP A 249 25.96 12.65 -16.18
N GLY A 250 26.94 13.47 -16.53
CA GLY A 250 27.02 14.86 -16.08
C GLY A 250 25.99 15.79 -16.75
N PRO A 251 25.91 17.06 -16.34
CA PRO A 251 26.79 17.71 -15.37
C PRO A 251 26.61 17.14 -13.95
N TYR A 252 27.69 17.09 -13.18
CA TYR A 252 27.73 16.52 -11.84
C TYR A 252 28.50 17.46 -10.92
N ASP A 253 27.81 18.06 -9.95
CA ASP A 253 28.33 18.98 -8.95
C ASP A 253 27.53 18.81 -7.65
N ALA A 254 27.92 17.82 -6.86
CA ALA A 254 27.23 17.48 -5.62
C ALA A 254 27.37 18.60 -4.56
N PRO A 255 26.36 18.78 -3.69
CA PRO A 255 25.07 18.07 -3.61
C PRO A 255 23.96 18.65 -4.50
N GLY A 256 24.16 19.80 -5.14
CA GLY A 256 23.10 20.55 -5.82
C GLY A 256 22.74 20.05 -7.22
N GLN A 257 23.69 19.44 -7.93
CA GLN A 257 23.46 18.84 -9.24
C GLN A 257 24.08 17.43 -9.29
N LEU A 258 23.24 16.42 -9.50
CA LEU A 258 23.64 15.02 -9.48
C LEU A 258 23.48 14.34 -10.84
N GLY A 259 22.83 14.98 -11.82
CA GLY A 259 22.76 14.49 -13.19
C GLY A 259 21.94 13.20 -13.34
N ILE A 260 22.22 12.43 -14.40
CA ILE A 260 21.45 11.22 -14.76
C ILE A 260 22.26 9.98 -14.43
N TRP A 261 21.64 9.00 -13.80
CA TRP A 261 22.28 7.77 -13.35
C TRP A 261 21.71 6.60 -14.13
N GLY A 262 22.50 5.56 -14.41
CA GLY A 262 22.09 4.34 -15.10
C GLY A 262 22.46 4.26 -16.59
N THR A 263 22.36 3.04 -17.14
CA THR A 263 22.63 2.73 -18.56
C THR A 263 21.37 2.22 -19.26
N ASN A 264 20.76 1.16 -18.76
CA ASN A 264 19.51 0.56 -19.23
C ASN A 264 18.30 1.09 -18.46
N VAL A 265 18.45 1.31 -17.16
CA VAL A 265 17.43 1.91 -16.29
C VAL A 265 17.99 3.24 -15.80
N CYS A 266 17.54 4.33 -16.41
CA CYS A 266 18.10 5.64 -16.16
C CYS A 266 17.18 6.47 -15.27
N VAL A 267 17.73 7.14 -14.26
CA VAL A 267 16.98 8.06 -13.36
C VAL A 267 17.73 9.39 -13.33
N ASP A 268 17.02 10.46 -13.64
CA ASP A 268 17.52 11.82 -13.49
C ASP A 268 17.36 12.27 -12.03
N PHE A 269 18.48 12.43 -11.32
CA PHE A 269 18.49 12.81 -9.91
C PHE A 269 18.15 14.29 -9.71
N ASP A 270 18.37 15.13 -10.73
CA ASP A 270 18.04 16.56 -10.70
C ASP A 270 16.50 16.76 -10.77
N ILE A 271 15.80 15.85 -11.45
CA ILE A 271 14.33 15.83 -11.60
C ILE A 271 13.64 15.00 -10.50
N CYS A 272 14.25 13.91 -10.04
CA CYS A 272 13.62 12.98 -9.10
C CYS A 272 13.22 13.68 -7.78
N VAL A 273 11.94 13.59 -7.41
CA VAL A 273 11.36 14.22 -6.20
C VAL A 273 11.13 13.24 -5.04
N ALA A 274 11.80 12.08 -5.07
CA ALA A 274 11.63 11.01 -4.07
C ALA A 274 10.18 10.49 -3.89
N ASP A 275 9.38 10.50 -4.95
CA ASP A 275 7.99 10.01 -4.92
C ASP A 275 7.90 8.51 -4.55
N GLY A 276 8.83 7.70 -5.07
CA GLY A 276 8.93 6.28 -4.74
C GLY A 276 8.00 5.34 -5.51
N ALA A 277 7.09 5.84 -6.37
CA ALA A 277 6.23 4.97 -7.18
C ALA A 277 7.02 3.97 -8.06
N CYS A 278 8.21 4.35 -8.52
CA CYS A 278 9.09 3.48 -9.30
C CYS A 278 9.66 2.29 -8.51
N ILE A 279 9.96 2.47 -7.22
CA ILE A 279 10.42 1.41 -6.32
C ILE A 279 9.29 0.39 -6.14
N GLU A 280 8.09 0.89 -5.85
CA GLU A 280 6.90 0.07 -5.63
C GLU A 280 6.41 -0.65 -6.89
N ALA A 281 6.47 0.01 -8.05
CA ALA A 281 6.01 -0.58 -9.31
C ALA A 281 6.99 -1.60 -9.90
N CYS A 282 8.20 -1.74 -9.36
CA CYS A 282 9.22 -2.62 -9.90
C CYS A 282 9.07 -4.06 -9.36
N PRO A 283 8.61 -5.05 -10.18
CA PRO A 283 8.34 -6.40 -9.69
C PRO A 283 9.61 -7.17 -9.28
N VAL A 284 10.77 -6.71 -9.72
CA VAL A 284 12.08 -7.33 -9.48
C VAL A 284 12.97 -6.48 -8.57
N ASN A 285 12.40 -5.46 -7.90
CA ASN A 285 13.07 -4.62 -6.92
C ASN A 285 14.41 -4.03 -7.42
N VAL A 286 14.44 -3.39 -8.60
CA VAL A 286 15.67 -2.78 -9.16
C VAL A 286 16.22 -1.64 -8.29
N TYR A 287 15.33 -0.93 -7.60
CA TYR A 287 15.61 0.33 -6.93
C TYR A 287 15.80 0.18 -5.42
N GLU A 288 16.61 1.06 -4.85
CA GLU A 288 16.84 1.28 -3.42
C GLU A 288 16.85 2.78 -3.14
N TRP A 289 16.68 3.18 -1.87
CA TRP A 289 16.84 4.59 -1.51
C TRP A 289 18.32 4.95 -1.37
N LEU A 290 18.71 6.07 -1.97
CA LEU A 290 20.01 6.70 -1.77
C LEU A 290 19.81 8.08 -1.19
N GLU A 291 20.46 8.34 -0.06
CA GLU A 291 20.45 9.65 0.59
C GLU A 291 21.29 10.65 -0.21
N THR A 292 20.71 11.82 -0.49
CA THR A 292 21.30 12.94 -1.22
C THR A 292 21.01 14.26 -0.47
N PRO A 293 21.53 14.41 0.77
CA PRO A 293 21.23 15.57 1.60
C PRO A 293 21.70 16.87 0.93
N GLY A 294 20.88 17.92 1.02
CA GLY A 294 21.18 19.23 0.45
C GLY A 294 20.82 19.42 -1.04
N HIS A 295 20.26 18.42 -1.71
CA HIS A 295 19.80 18.56 -3.10
C HIS A 295 18.42 19.27 -3.18
N PRO A 296 18.22 20.26 -4.08
CA PRO A 296 17.02 21.10 -4.10
C PRO A 296 15.71 20.35 -4.40
N ALA A 297 15.75 19.30 -5.22
CA ALA A 297 14.56 18.53 -5.58
C ALA A 297 14.07 17.56 -4.48
N SER A 298 14.97 16.89 -3.75
CA SER A 298 14.66 15.97 -2.65
C SER A 298 15.95 15.50 -1.97
N GLU A 299 15.90 15.22 -0.67
CA GLU A 299 17.04 14.75 0.12
C GLU A 299 17.37 13.25 -0.04
N LYS A 300 16.59 12.54 -0.86
CA LYS A 300 16.83 11.14 -1.23
C LYS A 300 16.40 10.88 -2.67
N LYS A 301 16.92 9.82 -3.30
CA LYS A 301 16.65 9.46 -4.70
C LYS A 301 16.45 7.95 -4.86
N ALA A 302 15.67 7.56 -5.86
CA ALA A 302 15.53 6.16 -6.25
C ALA A 302 16.77 5.72 -7.03
N PHE A 303 17.64 4.94 -6.39
CA PHE A 303 18.89 4.45 -6.95
C PHE A 303 18.72 3.03 -7.48
N MET A 304 19.05 2.82 -8.75
CA MET A 304 18.92 1.55 -9.48
C MET A 304 20.05 0.56 -9.15
N ALA A 305 20.25 0.23 -7.86
CA ALA A 305 21.33 -0.65 -7.40
C ALA A 305 21.38 -2.00 -8.14
N ARG A 306 20.21 -2.54 -8.52
CA ARG A 306 20.04 -3.81 -9.24
C ARG A 306 19.60 -3.61 -10.69
N GLU A 307 20.20 -2.63 -11.38
CA GLU A 307 19.88 -2.31 -12.79
C GLU A 307 19.87 -3.55 -13.72
N LYS A 308 20.75 -4.53 -13.46
CA LYS A 308 20.87 -5.75 -14.26
C LYS A 308 19.65 -6.67 -14.19
N ASP A 309 18.86 -6.56 -13.13
CA ASP A 309 17.69 -7.42 -12.90
C ASP A 309 16.43 -6.88 -13.60
N CYS A 310 16.51 -5.72 -14.25
CA CYS A 310 15.39 -5.10 -14.95
C CYS A 310 14.85 -5.99 -16.08
N ILE A 311 13.55 -6.25 -16.04
CA ILE A 311 12.81 -7.02 -17.05
C ILE A 311 12.15 -6.14 -18.13
N PHE A 312 12.48 -4.85 -18.20
CA PHE A 312 11.99 -3.90 -19.20
C PHE A 312 10.45 -3.78 -19.31
N CYS A 313 9.73 -3.93 -18.19
CA CYS A 313 8.26 -3.82 -18.17
C CYS A 313 7.71 -2.39 -18.34
N LEU A 314 8.58 -1.37 -18.31
CA LEU A 314 8.24 0.06 -18.45
C LEU A 314 7.31 0.63 -17.36
N ALA A 315 6.99 -0.13 -16.32
CA ALA A 315 6.09 0.31 -15.27
C ALA A 315 6.61 1.57 -14.54
N CYS A 316 7.90 1.58 -14.17
CA CYS A 316 8.52 2.71 -13.47
C CYS A 316 8.57 4.00 -14.30
N GLU A 317 8.65 3.91 -15.63
CA GLU A 317 8.61 5.08 -16.53
C GLU A 317 7.22 5.72 -16.53
N ASN A 318 6.16 4.92 -16.51
CA ASN A 318 4.77 5.39 -16.56
C ASN A 318 4.26 5.94 -15.22
N VAL A 319 4.70 5.38 -14.09
CA VAL A 319 4.21 5.80 -12.76
C VAL A 319 4.96 7.00 -12.19
N CYS A 320 6.11 7.39 -12.76
CA CYS A 320 6.93 8.49 -12.24
C CYS A 320 6.27 9.85 -12.52
N PRO A 321 5.79 10.60 -11.50
CA PRO A 321 5.06 11.84 -11.75
C PRO A 321 5.85 12.92 -12.51
N PRO A 322 7.13 13.20 -12.18
CA PRO A 322 7.93 14.14 -12.96
C PRO A 322 8.59 13.49 -14.19
N GLN A 323 8.27 12.24 -14.52
CA GLN A 323 8.88 11.49 -15.63
C GLN A 323 10.42 11.54 -15.62
N ALA A 324 11.00 11.30 -14.45
CA ALA A 324 12.45 11.32 -14.22
C ALA A 324 13.16 10.04 -14.68
N ILE A 325 12.43 9.05 -15.20
CA ILE A 325 12.93 7.70 -15.45
C ILE A 325 12.82 7.39 -16.93
N LYS A 326 13.89 6.84 -17.52
CA LYS A 326 13.87 6.31 -18.87
C LYS A 326 14.45 4.91 -18.92
N ILE A 327 13.73 3.98 -19.53
CA ILE A 327 14.25 2.63 -19.77
C ILE A 327 14.71 2.50 -21.24
N PHE A 328 15.91 1.98 -21.44
CA PHE A 328 16.43 1.58 -22.74
C PHE A 328 16.48 0.06 -22.80
N GLN A 329 15.68 -0.54 -23.69
CA GLN A 329 15.73 -1.97 -23.94
C GLN A 329 17.08 -2.35 -24.53
N LYS A 330 17.66 -3.46 -24.05
CA LYS A 330 18.84 -4.05 -24.68
C LYS A 330 18.43 -4.52 -26.08
N SER A 331 19.12 -3.99 -27.08
CA SER A 331 19.10 -4.51 -28.46
C SER A 331 19.80 -5.86 -28.53
#